data_AF-A0A7V4YQB1-F1
#
_entry.id   AF-A0A7V4YQB1-F1
#
_cell.length_a   1.000
_cell.length_b   1.000
_cell.length_c   1.000
_cell.angle_alpha   90.00
_cell.angle_beta   90.00
_cell.angle_gamma   90.00
#
_symmetry.space_group_name_H-M   'P 1'
#
loop_
_entity.id
_entity.type
_entity.pdbx_description
1 polymer ?
#
loop_
_entity_poly.entity_id
_entity_poly.type
_entity_poly.pdbx_seq_one_letter_code
_entity_poly.pdbx_strand_id
1 'polypeptide(L)'
;MKRLGDFYSEKVLILPKKLLIKKELPSNSGEIRIERDLFGWKLYCGKNFVECRSEEEARYLRVFLETGLREVYVPRDEEYLKNILPELERLKAKTDEIINFHIEGILNPKIREKVKREVYAEITKVREESES
;
A
#
# COMPACT_ATOMS: atom_id res chain seq x y z
N MET A 1 2.76 -1.27 -18.35
CA MET A 1 2.98 -1.83 -17.00
C MET A 1 1.68 -1.71 -16.23
N LYS A 2 1.23 -2.77 -15.57
CA LYS A 2 0.07 -2.73 -14.67
C LYS A 2 0.35 -1.77 -13.52
N ARG A 3 -0.58 -0.90 -13.11
CA ARG A 3 -0.37 0.02 -11.98
C ARG A 3 -0.79 -0.63 -10.65
N LEU A 4 -0.35 -0.08 -9.52
CA LEU A 4 -0.78 -0.53 -8.19
C LEU A 4 -2.31 -0.40 -8.03
N GLY A 5 -2.90 0.68 -8.54
CA GLY A 5 -4.36 0.87 -8.55
C GLY A 5 -5.09 -0.19 -9.40
N ASP A 6 -4.54 -0.55 -10.57
CA ASP A 6 -5.12 -1.61 -11.42
C ASP A 6 -5.09 -2.97 -10.70
N PHE A 7 -3.95 -3.31 -10.07
CA PHE A 7 -3.85 -4.53 -9.25
C PHE A 7 -4.88 -4.55 -8.14
N TYR A 8 -5.00 -3.45 -7.42
CA TYR A 8 -5.92 -3.34 -6.29
C TYR A 8 -7.38 -3.50 -6.73
N SER A 9 -7.73 -2.91 -7.87
CA SER A 9 -9.05 -3.04 -8.49
C SER A 9 -9.37 -4.49 -8.87
N GLU A 10 -8.48 -5.11 -9.64
CA GLU A 10 -8.69 -6.44 -10.25
C GLU A 10 -8.60 -7.59 -9.24
N LYS A 11 -7.85 -7.43 -8.14
CA LYS A 11 -7.58 -8.50 -7.17
C LYS A 11 -8.31 -8.32 -5.86
N VAL A 12 -8.64 -7.10 -5.46
CA VAL A 12 -9.19 -6.84 -4.12
C VAL A 12 -10.57 -6.23 -4.20
N LEU A 13 -10.74 -5.14 -4.95
CA LEU A 13 -12.03 -4.44 -5.00
C LEU A 13 -13.13 -5.20 -5.75
N ILE A 14 -12.75 -6.16 -6.60
CA ILE A 14 -13.69 -7.09 -7.24
C ILE A 14 -14.34 -8.07 -6.24
N LEU A 15 -13.76 -8.25 -5.05
CA LEU A 15 -14.30 -9.16 -4.04
C LEU A 15 -15.57 -8.56 -3.40
N PRO A 16 -16.56 -9.38 -3.02
CA PRO A 16 -17.72 -8.92 -2.27
C PRO A 16 -17.33 -8.17 -0.99
N LYS A 17 -17.95 -7.01 -0.71
CA LYS A 17 -17.63 -6.16 0.46
C LYS A 17 -17.61 -6.92 1.80
N LYS A 18 -18.44 -7.96 1.96
CA LYS A 18 -18.46 -8.83 3.15
C LYS A 18 -17.14 -9.59 3.38
N LEU A 19 -16.37 -9.84 2.33
CA LEU A 19 -15.06 -10.52 2.36
C LEU A 19 -13.91 -9.52 2.55
N LEU A 20 -14.20 -8.23 2.67
CA LEU A 20 -13.21 -7.18 2.86
C LEU A 20 -13.31 -6.57 4.26
N ILE A 21 -12.18 -6.09 4.77
CA ILE A 21 -12.08 -5.24 5.95
C ILE A 21 -11.46 -3.93 5.53
N LYS A 22 -12.09 -2.80 5.87
CA LYS A 22 -11.48 -1.48 5.70
C LYS A 22 -10.51 -1.24 6.86
N LYS A 23 -9.28 -0.84 6.56
CA LYS A 23 -8.25 -0.45 7.52
C LYS A 23 -7.85 1.00 7.29
N GLU A 24 -7.80 1.77 8.37
CA GLU A 24 -7.21 3.10 8.39
C GLU A 24 -5.70 2.97 8.61
N LEU A 25 -4.92 3.71 7.82
CA LEU A 25 -3.47 3.72 7.85
C LEU A 25 -2.95 4.93 8.64
N PRO A 26 -1.88 4.75 9.43
CA PRO A 26 -1.32 5.82 10.25
C PRO A 26 -0.78 6.99 9.39
N SER A 27 -1.14 8.22 9.72
CA SER A 27 -0.94 9.41 8.85
C SER A 27 0.36 10.21 9.07
N ASN A 28 1.37 9.70 9.78
CA ASN A 28 2.51 10.51 10.23
C ASN A 28 3.80 10.17 9.49
N SER A 29 4.56 11.17 9.05
CA SER A 29 5.86 10.98 8.39
C SER A 29 6.89 10.48 9.41
N GLY A 30 7.11 9.17 9.47
CA GLY A 30 8.09 8.52 10.32
C GLY A 30 8.60 7.24 9.69
N GLU A 31 9.46 6.54 10.42
CA GLU A 31 9.94 5.23 10.01
C GLU A 31 8.78 4.22 9.99
N ILE A 32 8.72 3.44 8.90
CA ILE A 32 7.75 2.36 8.73
C ILE A 32 8.40 1.06 9.17
N ARG A 33 7.81 0.38 10.14
CA ARG A 33 8.33 -0.88 10.71
C ARG A 33 7.19 -1.85 10.97
N ILE A 34 7.47 -3.13 10.75
CA ILE A 34 6.57 -4.24 11.11
C ILE A 34 7.17 -4.90 12.33
N GLU A 35 6.39 -4.98 13.40
CA GLU A 35 6.80 -5.58 14.66
C GLU A 35 5.73 -6.55 15.15
N ARG A 36 6.17 -7.59 15.84
CA ARG A 36 5.30 -8.51 16.58
C ARG A 36 5.49 -8.28 18.06
N ASP A 37 4.42 -8.00 18.77
CA ASP A 37 4.40 -7.93 20.23
C ASP A 37 3.40 -8.93 20.83
N LEU A 38 3.15 -8.83 22.14
CA LEU A 38 2.23 -9.71 22.86
C LEU A 38 0.77 -9.59 22.38
N PHE A 39 0.42 -8.53 21.65
CA PHE A 39 -0.91 -8.24 21.13
C PHE A 39 -1.02 -8.50 19.62
N GLY A 40 0.01 -9.09 18.99
CA GLY A 40 -0.02 -9.52 17.59
C GLY A 40 0.92 -8.72 16.68
N TRP A 41 0.57 -8.66 15.40
CA TRP A 41 1.36 -7.97 14.38
C TRP A 41 0.93 -6.51 14.28
N LYS A 42 1.89 -5.61 14.17
CA LYS A 42 1.65 -4.17 14.07
C LYS A 42 2.48 -3.57 12.95
N LEU A 43 1.84 -2.74 12.13
CA LEU A 43 2.50 -1.86 11.18
C LEU A 43 2.56 -0.47 11.79
N TYR A 44 3.77 -0.04 12.16
CA TYR A 44 4.03 1.27 12.71
C TYR A 44 4.40 2.27 11.61
N CYS A 45 4.05 3.53 11.85
CA CYS A 45 4.55 4.69 11.12
C CYS A 45 4.88 5.79 12.13
N GLY A 46 6.17 5.94 12.47
CA GLY A 46 6.59 6.73 13.61
C GLY A 46 6.01 6.21 14.93
N LYS A 47 5.22 7.03 15.63
CA LYS A 47 4.60 6.68 16.92
C LYS A 47 3.24 6.00 16.79
N ASN A 48 2.62 6.04 15.61
CA ASN A 48 1.31 5.44 15.37
C ASN A 48 1.46 4.03 14.81
N PHE A 49 0.42 3.21 14.95
CA PHE A 49 0.38 1.88 14.36
C PHE A 49 -1.04 1.48 13.96
N VAL A 50 -1.11 0.43 13.14
CA VAL A 50 -2.32 -0.33 12.86
C VAL A 50 -2.08 -1.80 13.21
N GLU A 51 -3.04 -2.41 13.91
CA GLU A 51 -3.00 -3.84 14.24
C GLU A 51 -3.36 -4.69 13.02
N CYS A 52 -2.61 -5.78 12.86
CA CYS A 52 -2.67 -6.71 11.76
C CYS A 52 -2.91 -8.12 12.30
N ARG A 53 -3.70 -8.92 11.58
CA ARG A 53 -4.01 -10.32 11.97
C ARG A 53 -2.81 -11.24 11.74
N SER A 54 -1.95 -10.87 10.80
CA SER A 54 -0.78 -11.64 10.38
C SER A 54 0.36 -10.71 9.93
N GLU A 55 1.53 -11.30 9.69
CA GLU A 55 2.66 -10.60 9.08
C GLU A 55 2.33 -10.19 7.64
N GLU A 56 1.60 -11.06 6.93
CA GLU A 56 1.21 -10.85 5.54
C GLU A 56 0.23 -9.69 5.39
N GLU A 57 -0.70 -9.51 6.33
CA GLU A 57 -1.51 -8.29 6.41
C GLU A 57 -0.66 -7.05 6.67
N ALA A 58 0.32 -7.12 7.56
CA ALA A 58 1.21 -5.99 7.83
C ALA A 58 2.03 -5.59 6.59
N ARG A 59 2.56 -6.58 5.86
CA ARG A 59 3.30 -6.38 4.61
C ARG A 59 2.41 -5.83 3.50
N TYR A 60 1.18 -6.35 3.38
CA TYR A 60 0.19 -5.84 2.45
C TYR A 60 -0.12 -4.36 2.72
N LEU A 61 -0.42 -4.01 3.97
CA LEU A 61 -0.74 -2.63 4.37
C LEU A 61 0.46 -1.70 4.18
N ARG A 62 1.69 -2.18 4.42
CA ARG A 62 2.92 -1.43 4.20
C ARG A 62 3.03 -0.92 2.76
N VAL A 63 2.70 -1.75 1.77
CA VAL A 63 2.79 -1.36 0.35
C VAL A 63 1.99 -0.09 0.08
N PHE A 64 0.76 -0.01 0.59
CA PHE A 64 -0.13 1.14 0.37
C PHE A 64 0.17 2.32 1.31
N LEU A 65 0.66 2.05 2.52
CA LEU A 65 1.15 3.11 3.41
C LEU A 65 2.31 3.88 2.77
N GLU A 66 3.25 3.18 2.15
CA GLU A 66 4.38 3.78 1.44
C GLU A 66 3.96 4.63 0.21
N THR A 67 2.77 4.41 -0.34
CA THR A 67 2.22 5.21 -1.45
C THR A 67 1.42 6.42 -0.96
N GLY A 68 1.24 6.58 0.35
CA GLY A 68 0.50 7.69 0.95
C GLY A 68 -1.02 7.50 1.04
N LEU A 69 -1.53 6.28 0.83
CA LEU A 69 -2.94 5.97 1.08
C LEU A 69 -3.25 6.04 2.57
N ARG A 70 -4.45 6.52 2.90
CA ARG A 70 -4.94 6.61 4.28
C ARG A 70 -5.91 5.50 4.65
N GLU A 71 -6.50 4.85 3.66
CA GLU A 71 -7.50 3.82 3.88
C GLU A 71 -7.36 2.75 2.78
N VAL A 72 -7.45 1.49 3.19
CA VAL A 72 -7.29 0.34 2.29
C VAL A 72 -8.22 -0.78 2.74
N TYR A 73 -8.95 -1.38 1.80
CA TYR A 73 -9.57 -2.68 1.97
C TYR A 73 -8.54 -3.83 1.91
N VAL A 74 -8.67 -4.74 2.86
CA VAL A 74 -7.87 -5.96 3.00
C VAL A 74 -8.79 -7.17 2.85
N PRO A 75 -8.44 -8.19 2.05
CA PRO A 75 -9.11 -9.47 2.04
C PRO A 75 -9.16 -10.12 3.43
N ARG A 76 -10.32 -10.67 3.81
CA ARG A 76 -10.47 -11.42 5.06
C ARG A 76 -9.77 -12.76 5.01
N ASP A 77 -9.76 -13.38 3.84
CA ASP A 77 -9.14 -14.67 3.58
C ASP A 77 -7.61 -14.53 3.57
N GLU A 78 -6.98 -15.19 4.54
CA GLU A 78 -5.54 -15.15 4.75
C GLU A 78 -4.76 -15.90 3.65
N GLU A 79 -5.31 -17.00 3.14
CA GLU A 79 -4.68 -17.76 2.06
C GLU A 79 -4.75 -16.96 0.75
N TYR A 80 -5.88 -16.32 0.48
CA TYR A 80 -5.99 -15.40 -0.64
C TYR A 80 -4.99 -14.25 -0.54
N LEU A 81 -4.88 -13.62 0.64
CA LEU A 81 -3.94 -12.54 0.88
C LEU A 81 -2.50 -12.97 0.62
N LYS A 82 -2.10 -14.15 1.14
CA LYS A 82 -0.80 -14.77 0.90
C LYS A 82 -0.51 -14.99 -0.58
N ASN A 83 -1.51 -15.42 -1.34
CA ASN A 83 -1.36 -15.70 -2.76
C ASN A 83 -1.15 -14.43 -3.60
N ILE A 84 -1.81 -13.32 -3.26
CA ILE A 84 -1.69 -12.07 -4.04
C ILE A 84 -0.49 -11.21 -3.60
N LEU A 85 -0.02 -11.36 -2.37
CA LEU A 85 1.02 -10.50 -1.78
C LEU A 85 2.35 -10.48 -2.57
N PRO A 86 2.92 -11.62 -3.02
CA PRO A 86 4.16 -11.61 -3.78
C PRO A 86 4.08 -10.82 -5.09
N GLU A 87 2.93 -10.87 -5.79
CA GLU A 87 2.72 -10.08 -7.01
C GLU A 87 2.66 -8.58 -6.68
N LEU A 88 1.94 -8.21 -5.63
CA LEU A 88 1.82 -6.83 -5.16
C LEU A 88 3.18 -6.23 -4.78
N GLU A 89 3.99 -6.95 -4.02
CA GLU A 89 5.31 -6.49 -3.58
C GLU A 89 6.29 -6.35 -4.75
N ARG A 90 6.29 -7.31 -5.69
CA ARG A 90 7.09 -7.19 -6.92
C ARG A 90 6.67 -5.99 -7.75
N LEU A 91 5.37 -5.73 -7.83
CA LEU A 91 4.86 -4.58 -8.55
C LEU A 91 5.26 -3.26 -7.89
N LYS A 92 5.18 -3.18 -6.57
CA LYS A 92 5.66 -2.04 -5.78
C LYS A 92 7.17 -1.83 -6.01
N ALA A 93 8.00 -2.85 -5.83
CA ALA A 93 9.44 -2.74 -6.00
C ALA A 93 9.84 -2.21 -7.40
N LYS A 94 9.20 -2.74 -8.45
CA LYS A 94 9.45 -2.27 -9.83
C LYS A 94 8.97 -0.83 -10.05
N THR A 95 7.85 -0.46 -9.41
CA THR A 95 7.33 0.91 -9.44
C THR A 95 8.30 1.87 -8.75
N ASP A 96 8.80 1.52 -7.57
CA ASP A 96 9.78 2.30 -6.81
C ASP A 96 11.07 2.50 -7.60
N GLU A 97 11.57 1.45 -8.25
CA GLU A 97 12.78 1.52 -9.09
C GLU A 97 12.62 2.56 -10.21
N ILE A 98 11.50 2.51 -10.94
CA ILE A 98 11.21 3.44 -12.03
C ILE A 98 11.05 4.87 -11.51
N ILE A 99 10.28 5.07 -10.43
CA ILE A 99 10.07 6.39 -9.84
C ILE A 99 11.41 6.97 -9.39
N ASN A 100 12.20 6.20 -8.63
CA ASN A 100 13.48 6.64 -8.08
C ASN A 100 14.46 7.00 -9.20
N PHE A 101 14.56 6.19 -10.26
CA PHE A 101 15.38 6.48 -11.42
C PHE A 101 15.03 7.84 -12.06
N HIS A 102 13.74 8.17 -12.18
CA HIS A 102 13.32 9.44 -12.77
C HIS A 102 13.48 10.66 -11.86
N ILE A 103 13.47 10.48 -10.53
CA ILE A 103 13.57 11.60 -9.56
C ILE A 103 14.95 11.74 -8.92
N GLU A 104 15.92 10.86 -9.22
CA GLU A 104 17.27 10.89 -8.66
C GLU A 104 17.99 12.20 -8.96
N GLY A 105 17.81 12.76 -10.15
CA GLY A 105 18.38 14.05 -10.55
C GLY A 105 17.80 15.27 -9.81
N ILE A 106 16.72 15.11 -9.03
CA ILE A 106 16.13 16.19 -8.24
C ILE A 106 16.92 16.35 -6.94
N LEU A 107 17.84 17.33 -6.93
CA LEU A 107 18.74 17.59 -5.80
C LEU A 107 18.01 18.08 -4.55
N ASN A 108 16.89 18.79 -4.70
CA ASN A 108 16.11 19.29 -3.57
C ASN A 108 15.25 18.16 -2.98
N PRO A 109 15.51 17.69 -1.74
CA PRO A 109 14.79 16.55 -1.16
C PRO A 109 13.29 16.80 -0.99
N LYS A 110 12.88 18.05 -0.71
CA LYS A 110 11.46 18.41 -0.54
C LYS A 110 10.72 18.32 -1.87
N ILE A 111 11.35 18.78 -2.97
CA ILE A 111 10.77 18.71 -4.31
C ILE A 111 10.69 17.24 -4.75
N ARG A 112 11.76 16.47 -4.53
CA ARG A 112 11.81 15.04 -4.87
C ARG A 112 10.69 14.26 -4.17
N GLU A 113 10.52 14.48 -2.88
CA GLU A 113 9.46 13.83 -2.09
C GLU A 113 8.06 14.27 -2.54
N LYS A 114 7.87 15.56 -2.87
CA LYS A 114 6.61 16.06 -3.42
C LYS A 114 6.26 15.37 -4.75
N VAL A 115 7.19 15.31 -5.68
CA VAL A 115 7.00 14.64 -6.99
C VAL A 115 6.68 13.17 -6.79
N LYS A 116 7.43 12.47 -5.92
CA LYS A 116 7.18 11.07 -5.58
C LYS A 116 5.74 10.84 -5.11
N ARG A 117 5.24 11.70 -4.21
CA ARG A 117 3.85 11.63 -3.71
C ARG A 117 2.82 11.87 -4.80
N GLU A 118 3.03 12.86 -5.66
CA GLU A 118 2.11 13.15 -6.78
C GLU A 118 2.05 11.97 -7.76
N VAL A 119 3.18 11.35 -8.08
CA VAL A 119 3.23 10.16 -8.93
C VAL A 119 2.49 9.00 -8.28
N TYR A 120 2.70 8.75 -6.97
CA TYR A 120 1.97 7.70 -6.27
C TYR A 120 0.47 7.93 -6.25
N ALA A 121 0.03 9.16 -5.98
CA ALA A 121 -1.38 9.52 -6.00
C ALA A 121 -2.01 9.20 -7.36
N GLU A 122 -1.29 9.38 -8.47
CA GLU A 122 -1.80 9.07 -9.80
C GLU A 122 -1.86 7.56 -10.10
N ILE A 123 -0.81 6.80 -9.75
CA ILE A 123 -0.75 5.37 -10.10
C ILE A 123 -1.55 4.47 -9.15
N THR A 124 -1.93 4.98 -7.98
CA THR A 124 -2.78 4.27 -7.01
C THR A 124 -4.26 4.54 -7.20
N LYS A 125 -4.64 5.51 -8.05
CA LYS A 125 -6.04 5.71 -8.44
C LYS A 125 -6.61 4.40 -8.99
N VAL A 126 -7.71 4.00 -8.38
CA VAL A 126 -8.59 2.93 -8.86
C VAL A 126 -9.30 3.49 -10.09
N ARG A 127 -9.42 2.69 -11.15
CA ARG A 127 -10.27 3.09 -12.28
C ARG A 127 -11.71 3.06 -11.78
N GLU A 128 -12.37 4.22 -11.77
CA GLU A 128 -13.82 4.25 -11.62
C GLU A 128 -14.38 3.65 -12.91
N GLU A 129 -14.93 2.43 -12.83
CA GLU A 129 -15.86 1.99 -13.86
C GLU A 129 -17.04 2.96 -13.77
N SER A 130 -17.20 3.76 -14.82
CA SER A 130 -18.38 4.58 -15.01
C SER A 130 -19.59 3.66 -14.94
N GLU A 131 -20.35 3.73 -13.85
CA GLU A 131 -21.69 3.18 -13.79
C GLU A 131 -22.44 3.71 -15.01
N SER A 132 -22.75 2.81 -15.94
CA SER A 132 -23.63 3.03 -17.09
C SER A 132 -24.94 2.34 -16.83
#